data_AF-A0A1M6Z8K8-F1
#
_entry.id   AF-A0A1M6Z8K8-F1
#
_cell.length_a   1.000
_cell.length_b   1.000
_cell.length_c   1.000
_cell.angle_alpha   90.00
_cell.angle_beta   90.00
_cell.angle_gamma   90.00
#
_symmetry.space_group_name_H-M   'P 1'
#
loop_
_entity.id
_entity.type
_entity.pdbx_description
1 polymer ?
#
loop_
_entity_poly.entity_id
_entity_poly.type
_entity_poly.pdbx_seq_one_letter_code
_entity_poly.pdbx_strand_id
1 'polypeptide(L)'
;MKNRIIAVLVLAFSSLLSGILISKMSFIGRVGITIIYNEYAILKSWWKTALLFFVIQVILFTIFSIWQKKNVSKLKQFILPMVFLIMGFGGLYYTYHDFTETSHRLLKASFHFGFYLFWMTWFANCMYFLIIKPTNENEILEENI
;
A
#
# COMPACT_ATOMS: atom_id res chain seq x y z
N MET A 1 3.98 -21.38 -0.93
CA MET A 1 3.40 -20.57 -2.04
C MET A 1 1.95 -20.13 -1.81
N LYS A 2 1.03 -20.99 -1.34
CA LYS A 2 -0.40 -20.66 -1.12
C LYS A 2 -0.65 -19.39 -0.29
N ASN A 3 0.10 -19.20 0.81
CA ASN A 3 -0.06 -18.01 1.68
C ASN A 3 0.34 -16.69 0.99
N ARG A 4 1.34 -16.73 0.10
CA ARG A 4 1.76 -15.54 -0.67
C ARG A 4 0.74 -15.17 -1.73
N ILE A 5 0.11 -16.14 -2.39
CA ILE A 5 -0.98 -15.91 -3.35
C ILE A 5 -2.17 -15.23 -2.66
N ILE A 6 -2.57 -15.75 -1.48
CA ILE A 6 -3.65 -15.15 -0.69
C ILE A 6 -3.31 -13.71 -0.31
N ALA A 7 -2.06 -13.43 0.11
CA ALA A 7 -1.62 -12.08 0.42
C ALA A 7 -1.78 -11.15 -0.81
N VAL A 8 -1.31 -11.56 -1.99
CA VAL A 8 -1.45 -10.75 -3.22
C VAL A 8 -2.92 -10.52 -3.59
N LEU A 9 -3.80 -11.51 -3.41
CA LEU A 9 -5.24 -11.32 -3.62
C LEU A 9 -5.85 -10.29 -2.67
N VAL A 10 -5.43 -10.29 -1.39
CA VAL A 10 -5.84 -9.27 -0.42
C VAL A 10 -5.34 -7.90 -0.84
N LEU A 11 -4.09 -7.78 -1.30
CA LEU A 11 -3.56 -6.51 -1.84
C LEU A 11 -4.38 -6.02 -3.04
N ALA A 12 -4.76 -6.91 -3.95
CA ALA A 12 -5.57 -6.59 -5.12
C ALA A 12 -6.97 -6.09 -4.72
N PHE A 13 -7.63 -6.83 -3.81
CA PHE A 13 -8.95 -6.48 -3.33
C PHE A 13 -8.97 -5.13 -2.59
N SER A 14 -8.03 -4.91 -1.67
CA SER A 14 -7.93 -3.65 -0.93
C SER A 14 -7.61 -2.48 -1.87
N SER A 15 -6.72 -2.66 -2.85
CA SER A 15 -6.40 -1.60 -3.82
C SER A 15 -7.60 -1.26 -4.71
N LEU A 16 -8.35 -2.27 -5.13
CA LEU A 16 -9.61 -2.08 -5.86
C LEU A 16 -10.62 -1.28 -5.02
N LEU A 17 -10.82 -1.67 -3.77
CA LEU A 17 -11.74 -0.97 -2.86
C LEU A 17 -11.29 0.48 -2.62
N SER A 18 -10.00 0.72 -2.41
CA SER A 18 -9.43 2.07 -2.32
C SER A 18 -9.72 2.90 -3.57
N GLY A 19 -9.47 2.36 -4.78
CA GLY A 19 -9.74 3.05 -6.03
C GLY A 19 -11.21 3.40 -6.24
N ILE A 20 -12.12 2.47 -5.90
CA ILE A 20 -13.56 2.72 -5.93
C ILE A 20 -13.94 3.84 -4.96
N LEU A 21 -13.45 3.79 -3.73
CA LEU A 21 -13.74 4.78 -2.69
C LEU A 21 -13.25 6.19 -3.07
N ILE A 22 -12.03 6.28 -3.60
CA ILE A 22 -11.41 7.54 -4.07
C ILE A 22 -12.19 8.14 -5.24
N SER A 23 -12.63 7.31 -6.20
CA SER A 23 -13.37 7.79 -7.37
C SER A 23 -14.78 8.33 -7.07
N LYS A 24 -15.36 7.95 -5.92
CA LYS A 24 -16.70 8.37 -5.47
C LYS A 24 -16.73 9.82 -4.95
N MET A 25 -15.95 10.73 -5.54
CA MET A 25 -15.96 12.16 -5.20
C MET A 25 -17.33 12.81 -5.49
N SER A 26 -17.66 13.86 -4.74
CA SER A 26 -18.80 14.73 -5.04
C SER A 26 -18.59 15.46 -6.37
N PHE A 27 -19.68 15.91 -6.99
CA PHE A 27 -19.62 16.76 -8.19
C PHE A 27 -18.74 18.01 -7.94
N ILE A 28 -18.87 18.64 -6.77
CA ILE A 28 -18.04 19.79 -6.35
C ILE A 28 -16.55 19.43 -6.26
N GLY A 29 -16.19 18.25 -5.73
CA GLY A 29 -14.81 17.79 -5.66
C GLY A 29 -14.21 17.43 -7.02
N ARG A 30 -15.03 16.89 -7.93
CA ARG A 30 -14.63 16.60 -9.31
C ARG A 30 -14.32 17.89 -10.07
N VAL A 31 -15.12 18.95 -9.88
CA VAL A 31 -14.88 20.27 -10.49
C VAL A 31 -13.64 20.93 -9.87
N GLY A 32 -13.49 20.91 -8.55
CA GLY A 32 -12.30 21.47 -7.85
C GLY A 32 -10.98 20.87 -8.33
N ILE A 33 -10.89 19.54 -8.44
CA ILE A 33 -9.67 18.88 -8.96
C ILE A 33 -9.46 19.16 -10.46
N THR A 34 -10.53 19.33 -11.24
CA THR A 34 -10.42 19.64 -12.68
C THR A 34 -9.89 21.04 -12.94
N ILE A 35 -10.23 22.01 -12.08
CA ILE A 35 -9.85 23.41 -12.27
C ILE A 35 -8.51 23.74 -11.61
N ILE A 36 -8.21 23.13 -10.46
CA ILE A 36 -7.07 23.55 -9.62
C ILE A 36 -5.89 22.57 -9.71
N TYR A 37 -6.14 21.26 -9.94
CA TYR A 37 -5.10 20.24 -9.81
C TYR A 37 -5.17 19.12 -10.87
N ASN A 38 -4.76 19.44 -12.10
CA ASN A 38 -4.81 18.52 -13.25
C ASN A 38 -3.98 17.23 -13.03
N GLU A 39 -2.96 17.29 -12.17
CA GLU A 39 -2.07 16.18 -11.80
C GLU A 39 -2.80 15.02 -11.09
N TYR A 40 -3.95 15.30 -10.46
CA TYR A 40 -4.76 14.30 -9.75
C TYR A 40 -5.86 13.70 -10.62
N ALA A 41 -5.82 13.91 -11.95
CA ALA A 41 -6.80 13.34 -12.88
C ALA A 41 -6.86 11.80 -12.81
N ILE A 42 -5.75 11.14 -12.47
CA ILE A 42 -5.70 9.68 -12.26
C ILE A 42 -6.67 9.25 -11.14
N LEU A 43 -6.77 10.04 -10.06
CA LEU A 43 -7.64 9.76 -8.90
C LEU A 43 -9.14 9.78 -9.25
N LYS A 44 -9.52 10.40 -10.37
CA LYS A 44 -10.92 10.40 -10.85
C LYS A 44 -11.32 9.04 -11.42
N SER A 45 -10.36 8.26 -11.90
CA SER A 45 -10.60 6.98 -12.54
C SER A 45 -10.35 5.85 -11.54
N TRP A 46 -11.43 5.20 -11.12
CA TRP A 46 -11.40 4.13 -10.10
C TRP A 46 -10.39 3.02 -10.45
N TRP A 47 -10.38 2.57 -11.70
CA TRP A 47 -9.52 1.47 -12.13
C TRP A 47 -8.05 1.88 -12.28
N LYS A 48 -7.77 3.13 -12.69
CA LYS A 48 -6.40 3.65 -12.78
C LYS A 48 -5.79 3.83 -11.38
N THR A 49 -6.60 4.35 -10.45
CA THR A 49 -6.20 4.51 -9.05
C THR A 49 -5.99 3.15 -8.39
N ALA A 50 -6.92 2.22 -8.58
CA ALA A 50 -6.80 0.85 -8.08
C ALA A 50 -5.53 0.17 -8.61
N LEU A 51 -5.26 0.29 -9.92
CA LEU A 51 -4.06 -0.28 -10.54
C LEU A 51 -2.79 0.37 -9.99
N LEU A 52 -2.76 1.69 -9.85
CA LEU A 52 -1.62 2.42 -9.28
C LEU A 52 -1.31 1.92 -7.85
N PHE A 53 -2.32 1.87 -6.99
CA PHE A 53 -2.15 1.41 -5.61
C PHE A 53 -1.73 -0.06 -5.58
N PHE A 54 -2.34 -0.90 -6.41
CA PHE A 54 -1.96 -2.31 -6.50
C PHE A 54 -0.51 -2.50 -6.92
N VAL A 55 -0.05 -1.76 -7.93
CA VAL A 55 1.35 -1.81 -8.39
C VAL A 55 2.30 -1.42 -7.26
N ILE A 56 2.03 -0.34 -6.54
CA ILE A 56 2.84 0.07 -5.37
C ILE A 56 2.89 -1.05 -4.32
N GLN A 57 1.74 -1.64 -3.98
CA GLN A 57 1.65 -2.70 -2.97
C GLN A 57 2.39 -3.98 -3.40
N VAL A 58 2.29 -4.36 -4.67
CA VAL A 58 2.97 -5.54 -5.22
C VAL A 58 4.48 -5.31 -5.31
N ILE A 59 4.93 -4.11 -5.69
CA ILE A 59 6.36 -3.76 -5.67
C ILE A 59 6.90 -3.90 -4.26
N LEU A 60 6.22 -3.34 -3.26
CA LEU A 60 6.61 -3.45 -1.86
C LEU A 60 6.67 -4.92 -1.39
N PHE A 61 5.63 -5.70 -1.69
CA PHE A 61 5.56 -7.13 -1.37
C PHE A 61 6.68 -7.93 -2.03
N THR A 62 7.04 -7.58 -3.27
CA THR A 62 8.11 -8.23 -4.03
C THR A 62 9.47 -7.89 -3.45
N ILE A 63 9.71 -6.62 -3.10
CA ILE A 63 10.95 -6.19 -2.42
C ILE A 63 11.14 -6.97 -1.13
N PHE A 64 10.11 -7.06 -0.27
CA PHE A 64 10.18 -7.83 0.96
C PHE A 64 10.39 -9.33 0.71
N SER A 65 9.71 -9.89 -0.31
CA SER A 65 9.86 -11.29 -0.69
C SER A 65 11.30 -11.63 -1.10
N ILE A 66 11.91 -10.78 -1.94
CA ILE A 66 13.30 -10.96 -2.41
C ILE A 66 14.26 -10.75 -1.24
N TRP A 67 14.04 -9.72 -0.43
CA TRP A 67 14.88 -9.42 0.73
C TRP A 67 14.90 -10.58 1.73
N GLN A 68 13.73 -11.15 2.01
CA GLN A 68 13.61 -12.31 2.89
C GLN A 68 14.35 -13.53 2.32
N LYS A 69 14.24 -13.77 1.02
CA LYS A 69 14.94 -14.89 0.36
C LYS A 69 16.47 -14.73 0.39
N LYS A 70 16.98 -13.50 0.26
CA LYS A 70 18.42 -13.21 0.22
C LYS A 70 19.11 -13.21 1.59
N ASN A 71 18.36 -13.14 2.69
CA ASN A 71 18.93 -12.98 4.02
C ASN A 71 18.53 -14.13 4.94
N VAL A 72 19.48 -14.84 5.53
CA VAL A 72 19.22 -15.89 6.53
C VAL A 72 19.01 -15.36 7.94
N SER A 73 19.59 -14.19 8.26
CA SER A 73 19.48 -13.61 9.60
C SER A 73 18.09 -13.07 9.86
N LYS A 74 17.45 -13.55 10.93
CA LYS A 74 16.13 -13.08 11.39
C LYS A 74 16.10 -11.56 11.59
N LEU A 75 17.18 -10.99 12.14
CA LEU A 75 17.31 -9.55 12.35
C LEU A 75 17.29 -8.78 11.01
N LYS A 76 18.03 -9.29 10.01
CA LYS A 76 18.05 -8.68 8.67
C LYS A 76 16.68 -8.79 8.00
N GLN A 77 16.01 -9.93 8.12
CA GLN A 77 14.66 -10.08 7.56
C GLN A 77 13.64 -9.14 8.22
N PHE A 78 13.80 -8.84 9.52
CA PHE A 78 12.94 -7.94 10.28
C PHE A 78 13.16 -6.45 9.96
N ILE A 79 14.41 -6.02 9.73
CA ILE A 79 14.74 -4.60 9.67
C ILE A 79 14.05 -3.87 8.51
N LEU A 80 13.94 -4.50 7.34
CA LEU A 80 13.40 -3.86 6.15
C LEU A 80 11.89 -3.59 6.26
N PRO A 81 11.03 -4.57 6.61
CA PRO A 81 9.63 -4.30 6.90
C PRO A 81 9.44 -3.26 8.02
N MET A 82 10.31 -3.25 9.04
CA MET A 82 10.23 -2.27 10.13
C MET A 82 10.51 -0.84 9.65
N VAL A 83 11.52 -0.64 8.81
CA VAL A 83 11.82 0.67 8.21
C VAL A 83 10.65 1.17 7.36
N PHE A 84 10.05 0.30 6.56
CA PHE A 84 8.87 0.63 5.75
C PHE A 84 7.60 0.83 6.58
N LEU A 85 7.48 0.19 7.74
CA LEU A 85 6.41 0.42 8.69
C LEU A 85 6.48 1.86 9.24
N ILE A 86 7.68 2.31 9.65
CA ILE A 86 7.92 3.69 10.11
C ILE A 86 7.65 4.69 8.99
N MET A 87 8.13 4.43 7.77
CA MET A 87 7.81 5.27 6.60
C MET A 87 6.29 5.31 6.34
N GLY A 88 5.59 4.20 6.55
CA GLY A 88 4.14 4.13 6.44
C GLY A 88 3.42 5.05 7.43
N PHE A 89 3.89 5.12 8.68
CA PHE A 89 3.36 6.08 9.66
C PHE A 89 3.62 7.53 9.26
N GLY A 90 4.82 7.82 8.75
CA GLY A 90 5.14 9.15 8.24
C GLY A 90 4.22 9.55 7.08
N GLY A 91 4.02 8.68 6.10
CA GLY A 91 3.13 8.94 4.98
C GLY A 91 1.66 9.06 5.37
N LEU A 92 1.18 8.26 6.32
CA LEU A 92 -0.16 8.39 6.89
C LEU A 92 -0.33 9.75 7.58
N TYR A 93 0.67 10.19 8.37
CA TYR A 93 0.65 11.49 9.02
C TYR A 93 0.57 12.64 8.02
N TYR A 94 1.39 12.62 6.96
CA TYR A 94 1.32 13.62 5.89
C TYR A 94 -0.04 13.61 5.19
N THR A 95 -0.60 12.43 4.92
CA THR A 95 -1.93 12.28 4.32
C THR A 95 -3.02 12.86 5.24
N TYR A 96 -2.95 12.59 6.54
CA TYR A 96 -3.88 13.12 7.53
C TYR A 96 -3.79 14.64 7.63
N HIS A 97 -2.58 15.19 7.66
CA HIS A 97 -2.34 16.62 7.69
C HIS A 97 -2.90 17.30 6.44
N ASP A 98 -2.63 16.75 5.24
CA ASP A 98 -3.21 17.27 3.99
C ASP A 98 -4.74 17.24 4.02
N PHE A 99 -5.36 16.17 4.52
CA PHE A 99 -6.82 16.07 4.61
C PHE A 99 -7.44 16.97 5.68
N THR A 100 -6.66 17.56 6.57
CA THR A 100 -7.17 18.40 7.66
C THR A 100 -6.92 19.88 7.41
N GLU A 101 -5.76 20.23 6.87
CA GLU A 101 -5.27 21.61 6.75
C GLU A 101 -5.44 22.21 5.34
N THR A 102 -5.71 21.40 4.32
CA THR A 102 -5.84 21.89 2.94
C THR A 102 -7.28 21.81 2.42
N SER A 103 -7.48 22.25 1.17
CA SER A 103 -8.77 22.15 0.47
C SER A 103 -9.27 20.70 0.35
N HIS A 104 -8.40 19.70 0.52
CA HIS A 104 -8.75 18.29 0.55
C HIS A 104 -9.65 17.89 1.74
N ARG A 105 -9.75 18.71 2.79
CA ARG A 105 -10.72 18.55 3.88
C ARG A 105 -12.17 18.58 3.40
N LEU A 106 -12.46 19.32 2.33
CA LEU A 106 -13.81 19.47 1.78
C LEU A 106 -14.23 18.29 0.90
N LEU A 107 -13.32 17.34 0.64
CA LEU A 107 -13.64 16.14 -0.10
C LEU A 107 -14.51 15.19 0.74
N LYS A 108 -15.26 14.33 0.04
CA LYS A 108 -16.14 13.35 0.70
C LYS A 108 -15.34 12.41 1.60
N ALA A 109 -15.92 12.00 2.71
CA ALA A 109 -15.33 11.00 3.61
C ALA A 109 -14.89 9.71 2.89
N SER A 110 -15.61 9.27 1.83
CA SER A 110 -15.21 8.12 1.02
C SER A 110 -13.82 8.29 0.38
N PHE A 111 -13.46 9.51 -0.01
CA PHE A 111 -12.14 9.80 -0.54
C PHE A 111 -11.06 9.59 0.52
N HIS A 112 -11.25 10.14 1.73
CA HIS A 112 -10.31 9.96 2.83
C HIS A 112 -10.17 8.47 3.21
N PHE A 113 -11.29 7.76 3.32
CA PHE A 113 -11.28 6.31 3.61
C PHE A 113 -10.52 5.51 2.57
N GLY A 114 -10.59 5.86 1.29
CA GLY A 114 -9.84 5.15 0.25
C GLY A 114 -8.31 5.29 0.41
N PHE A 115 -7.82 6.46 0.83
CA PHE A 115 -6.41 6.67 1.15
C PHE A 115 -5.99 6.02 2.47
N TYR A 116 -6.84 6.05 3.50
CA TYR A 116 -6.56 5.33 4.74
C TYR A 116 -6.51 3.82 4.51
N LEU A 117 -7.37 3.27 3.64
CA LEU A 117 -7.33 1.86 3.27
C LEU A 117 -6.03 1.49 2.53
N PHE A 118 -5.46 2.40 1.74
CA PHE A 118 -4.14 2.21 1.14
C PHE A 118 -3.06 2.06 2.22
N TRP A 119 -3.02 2.96 3.22
CA TRP A 119 -2.07 2.87 4.33
C TRP A 119 -2.29 1.63 5.20
N MET A 120 -3.54 1.24 5.46
CA MET A 120 -3.84 -0.02 6.15
C MET A 120 -3.30 -1.23 5.38
N THR A 121 -3.39 -1.21 4.05
CA THR A 121 -2.83 -2.27 3.19
C THR A 121 -1.31 -2.28 3.25
N TRP A 122 -0.67 -1.10 3.27
CA TRP A 122 0.78 -0.96 3.46
C TRP A 122 1.24 -1.56 4.79
N PHE A 123 0.54 -1.25 5.89
CA PHE A 123 0.84 -1.81 7.20
C PHE A 123 0.63 -3.31 7.24
N ALA A 124 -0.47 -3.81 6.65
CA ALA A 124 -0.71 -5.25 6.54
C ALA A 124 0.43 -5.97 5.79
N ASN A 125 0.96 -5.35 4.74
CA ASN A 125 2.10 -5.85 3.98
C ASN A 125 3.36 -5.94 4.86
N CYS A 126 3.67 -4.88 5.62
CA CYS A 126 4.78 -4.88 6.56
C CYS A 126 4.60 -5.96 7.65
N MET A 127 3.42 -6.01 8.29
CA MET A 127 3.10 -6.97 9.35
C MET A 127 3.18 -8.42 8.86
N TYR A 128 2.73 -8.70 7.62
CA TYR A 128 2.84 -10.03 7.02
C TYR A 128 4.30 -10.53 7.04
N PHE A 129 5.27 -9.70 6.66
CA PHE A 129 6.69 -10.08 6.66
C PHE A 129 7.36 -10.02 8.04
N LEU A 130 6.82 -9.24 8.98
CA LEU A 130 7.27 -9.24 10.37
C LEU A 130 6.85 -10.52 11.12
N ILE A 131 5.71 -11.10 10.76
CA ILE A 131 5.12 -12.25 11.46
C ILE A 131 5.49 -13.59 10.81
N ILE A 132 5.62 -13.63 9.48
CA ILE A 132 5.90 -14.90 8.77
C ILE A 132 7.25 -15.47 9.20
N LYS A 133 7.30 -16.82 9.31
CA LYS A 133 8.53 -17.51 9.71
C LYS A 133 9.68 -17.15 8.76
N PRO A 134 10.87 -16.87 9.31
CA PRO A 134 12.04 -16.57 8.51
C PRO A 134 12.47 -17.80 7.72
N THR A 135 12.92 -17.59 6.48
CA THR A 135 13.52 -18.65 5.66
C THR A 135 14.76 -19.19 6.38
N ASN A 136 14.81 -20.51 6.60
CA ASN A 136 15.93 -21.17 7.26
C ASN A 136 17.08 -21.46 6.28
N GLU A 137 18.30 -21.57 6.80
CA GLU A 137 19.53 -21.82 6.01
C GLU A 137 19.43 -23.11 5.18
N ASN A 138 18.83 -24.17 5.72
CA ASN A 138 18.65 -25.46 5.04
C ASN A 138 17.73 -25.35 3.80
N GLU A 139 16.69 -24.50 3.83
CA GLU A 139 15.77 -24.31 2.68
C GLU A 139 16.44 -23.58 1.51
N ILE A 140 17.44 -22.73 1.80
CA ILE A 140 18.19 -22.00 0.77
C ILE A 140 19.25 -22.91 0.14
N LEU A 141 19.87 -23.79 0.93
CA LEU A 141 20.85 -24.76 0.43
C LEU A 141 20.20 -25.80 -0.49
N GLU A 142 19.00 -26.30 -0.15
CA GLU A 142 18.24 -27.24 -1.00
C GLU A 142 17.77 -26.62 -2.33
N GLU A 143 17.53 -25.30 -2.40
CA GLU A 143 17.09 -24.63 -3.64
C GLU A 143 18.26 -24.34 -4.60
N ASN A 144 19.51 -24.50 -4.15
CA ASN A 144 20.74 -24.24 -4.93
C ASN A 144 21.50 -25.54 -5.32
N ILE A 145 20.95 -26.71 -5.00
CA ILE A 145 21.44 -28.05 -5.42
C ILE A 145 20.53 -28.56 -6.54
#